data_AF-A0A2N3X1Y4-F1
#
_entry.id   AF-A0A2N3X1Y4-F1
#
_cell.length_a   1.000
_cell.length_b   1.000
_cell.length_c   1.000
_cell.angle_alpha   90.00
_cell.angle_beta   90.00
_cell.angle_gamma   90.00
#
_symmetry.space_group_name_H-M   'P 1'
#
loop_
_entity.id
_entity.type
_entity.pdbx_description
1 polymer ?
#
loop_
_entity_poly.entity_id
_entity_poly.type
_entity_poly.pdbx_seq_one_letter_code
_entity_poly.pdbx_strand_id
1 'polypeptide(L)'
;MGSRETEGLTPVQRSMRARAAAHVSWSRTTDRAARTAPARKAALDRFERMVDPDGVLDDEARRKQALAAKRAYFQQLAYRSSRARGRSHGGAAGG
;
A
#
# COMPACT_ATOMS: atom_id res chain seq x y z
N MET A 1 33.13 14.85 31.71
CA MET A 1 32.29 13.64 31.55
C MET A 1 30.89 14.11 31.16
N GLY A 2 30.33 13.67 30.02
CA GLY A 2 28.88 13.82 29.75
C GLY A 2 28.46 14.73 28.58
N SER A 3 28.78 14.39 27.33
CA SER A 3 28.06 14.89 26.14
C SER A 3 28.23 13.94 24.94
N ARG A 4 27.68 12.72 25.00
CA ARG A 4 27.62 11.78 23.84
C ARG A 4 26.39 10.86 23.81
N GLU A 5 25.27 11.23 24.44
CA GLU A 5 24.12 10.31 24.56
C GLU A 5 22.89 10.63 23.70
N THR A 6 22.95 11.57 22.75
CA THR A 6 21.77 11.90 21.91
C THR A 6 22.03 12.05 20.41
N GLU A 7 23.08 11.45 19.84
CA GLU A 7 23.19 11.39 18.37
C GLU A 7 22.48 10.14 17.85
N GLY A 8 21.15 10.24 17.74
CA GLY A 8 20.33 9.22 17.12
C GLY A 8 20.73 8.99 15.65
N LEU A 9 20.49 7.78 15.13
CA LEU A 9 20.82 7.41 13.75
C LEU A 9 20.39 8.48 12.74
N THR A 10 21.24 8.79 11.77
CA THR A 10 20.89 9.67 10.64
C THR A 10 19.72 9.08 9.83
N PRO A 11 18.98 9.88 9.03
CA PRO A 11 17.89 9.36 8.19
C PRO A 11 18.32 8.18 7.28
N VAL A 12 19.52 8.26 6.71
CA VAL A 12 20.09 7.19 5.86
C VAL A 12 20.34 5.93 6.67
N GLN A 13 20.97 6.05 7.84
CA GLN A 13 21.23 4.90 8.72
C GLN A 13 19.92 4.27 9.23
N ARG A 14 18.89 5.07 9.54
CA ARG A 14 17.55 4.56 9.90
C ARG A 14 16.94 3.75 8.75
N SER A 15 17.04 4.25 7.52
CA SER A 15 16.57 3.54 6.33
C SER A 15 17.33 2.23 6.08
N MET A 16 18.66 2.23 6.25
CA MET A 16 19.47 1.02 6.12
C MET A 16 19.08 -0.03 7.16
N ARG A 17 18.95 0.38 8.44
CA ARG A 17 18.52 -0.50 9.53
C ARG A 17 17.13 -1.09 9.27
N ALA A 18 16.17 -0.28 8.82
CA ALA A 18 14.82 -0.74 8.51
C ALA A 18 14.81 -1.77 7.36
N ARG A 19 15.60 -1.56 6.31
CA ARG A 19 15.75 -2.52 5.19
C ARG A 19 16.34 -3.84 5.67
N ALA A 20 17.41 -3.82 6.46
CA ALA A 20 18.01 -5.03 7.03
C ALA A 20 16.99 -5.82 7.87
N ALA A 21 16.25 -5.13 8.75
CA ALA A 21 15.19 -5.75 9.55
C ALA A 21 14.07 -6.36 8.70
N ALA A 22 13.66 -5.69 7.61
CA ALA A 22 12.65 -6.21 6.70
C ALA A 22 13.11 -7.51 6.01
N HIS A 23 14.36 -7.56 5.53
CA HIS A 23 14.92 -8.78 4.92
C HIS A 23 14.97 -9.95 5.91
N VAL A 24 15.44 -9.71 7.14
CA VAL A 24 15.45 -10.73 8.21
C VAL A 24 14.03 -11.19 8.54
N SER A 25 13.08 -10.27 8.62
CA SER A 25 11.68 -10.60 8.87
C SER A 25 11.09 -11.48 7.77
N TRP A 26 11.41 -11.20 6.50
CA TRP A 26 10.94 -11.99 5.36
C TRP A 26 11.65 -13.33 5.20
N SER A 27 12.93 -13.44 5.58
CA SER A 27 13.64 -14.73 5.56
C SER A 27 13.06 -15.72 6.58
N ARG A 28 12.48 -15.22 7.67
CA ARG A 28 11.80 -16.01 8.71
C ARG A 28 10.32 -16.29 8.43
N THR A 29 9.78 -15.78 7.32
CA THR A 29 8.37 -15.97 6.97
C THR A 29 8.22 -17.18 6.05
N THR A 30 7.69 -18.28 6.58
CA THR A 30 7.43 -19.52 5.82
C THR A 30 6.21 -19.37 4.91
N ASP A 31 5.11 -18.82 5.43
CA ASP A 31 3.90 -18.52 4.65
C ASP A 31 3.73 -17.01 4.46
N ARG A 32 4.08 -16.54 3.26
CA ARG A 32 3.94 -15.13 2.87
C ARG A 32 2.49 -14.73 2.65
N ALA A 33 1.64 -15.66 2.21
CA ALA A 33 0.23 -15.39 1.96
C ALA A 33 -0.51 -15.19 3.28
N ALA A 34 -0.27 -16.05 4.28
CA ALA A 34 -0.84 -15.92 5.61
C ALA A 34 -0.40 -14.63 6.31
N ARG A 35 0.90 -14.27 6.24
CA ARG A 35 1.42 -13.04 6.84
C ARG A 35 0.68 -11.78 6.38
N THR A 36 0.23 -11.75 5.12
CA THR A 36 -0.47 -10.60 4.52
C THR A 36 -2.00 -10.76 4.47
N ALA A 37 -2.54 -11.92 4.87
CA ALA A 37 -3.97 -12.19 4.80
C ALA A 37 -4.82 -11.19 5.60
N PRO A 38 -4.47 -10.80 6.85
CA PRO A 38 -5.24 -9.82 7.60
C PRO A 38 -5.30 -8.46 6.90
N ALA A 39 -4.17 -8.01 6.34
CA ALA A 39 -4.11 -6.75 5.60
C ALA A 39 -4.94 -6.81 4.32
N ARG A 40 -4.90 -7.92 3.57
CA ARG A 40 -5.72 -8.13 2.37
C ARG A 40 -7.21 -8.15 2.71
N LYS A 41 -7.59 -8.77 3.84
CA LYS A 41 -8.96 -8.76 4.36
C LYS A 41 -9.39 -7.34 4.69
N ALA A 42 -8.66 -6.62 5.55
CA ALA A 42 -9.02 -5.26 5.94
C ALA A 42 -9.11 -4.28 4.76
N ALA A 43 -8.22 -4.44 3.75
CA ALA A 43 -8.27 -3.65 2.53
C ALA A 43 -9.59 -3.89 1.76
N LEU A 44 -10.04 -5.13 1.71
CA LEU A 44 -11.30 -5.50 1.07
C LEU A 44 -12.52 -5.10 1.88
N ASP A 45 -12.53 -5.33 3.20
CA ASP A 45 -13.63 -4.95 4.10
C ASP A 45 -13.97 -3.46 3.97
N ARG A 46 -12.97 -2.63 3.61
CA ARG A 46 -13.17 -1.21 3.32
C ARG A 46 -14.00 -1.00 2.03
N PHE A 47 -13.80 -1.81 1.00
CA PHE A 47 -14.62 -1.79 -0.22
C PHE A 47 -16.01 -2.35 0.01
N GLU A 48 -16.16 -3.38 0.84
CA GLU A 48 -17.48 -3.93 1.21
C GLU A 48 -18.36 -2.86 1.86
N ARG A 49 -17.83 -2.11 2.83
CA ARG A 49 -18.54 -0.97 3.44
C ARG A 49 -18.81 0.20 2.49
N MET A 50 -18.05 0.33 1.40
CA MET A 50 -18.29 1.39 0.41
C MET A 50 -19.40 1.01 -0.58
N VAL A 51 -19.52 -0.27 -0.93
CA VAL A 51 -20.54 -0.74 -1.88
C VAL A 51 -21.86 -1.11 -1.18
N ASP A 52 -21.80 -1.42 0.11
CA ASP A 52 -22.96 -1.76 0.94
C ASP A 52 -22.85 -1.09 2.33
N PRO A 53 -23.09 0.24 2.42
CA PRO A 53 -23.01 0.96 3.69
C PRO A 53 -24.07 0.50 4.71
N ASP A 54 -25.24 0.12 4.21
CA ASP A 54 -26.40 -0.26 5.03
C ASP A 54 -26.45 -1.78 5.32
N GLY A 55 -25.57 -2.57 4.70
CA GLY A 55 -25.45 -4.01 4.98
C GLY A 55 -26.60 -4.85 4.42
N VAL A 56 -27.26 -4.40 3.35
CA VAL A 56 -28.48 -5.00 2.81
C VAL A 56 -28.22 -6.12 1.81
N LEU A 57 -26.99 -6.20 1.27
CA LEU A 57 -26.62 -7.23 0.31
C LEU A 57 -26.25 -8.54 1.01
N ASP A 58 -26.50 -9.65 0.32
CA ASP A 58 -25.93 -10.93 0.71
C ASP A 58 -24.39 -10.90 0.62
N ASP A 59 -23.74 -11.79 1.37
CA ASP A 59 -22.29 -11.82 1.51
C ASP A 59 -21.58 -12.01 0.16
N GLU A 60 -22.12 -12.84 -0.74
CA GLU A 60 -21.49 -13.13 -2.03
C GLU A 60 -21.61 -11.95 -3.00
N ALA A 61 -22.80 -11.35 -3.08
CA ALA A 61 -23.07 -10.17 -3.88
C ALA A 61 -22.24 -8.97 -3.39
N ARG A 62 -22.22 -8.72 -2.07
CA ARG A 62 -21.36 -7.69 -1.47
C ARG A 62 -19.90 -7.91 -1.80
N ARG A 63 -19.42 -9.15 -1.67
CA ARG A 63 -18.04 -9.54 -1.97
C ARG A 63 -17.70 -9.31 -3.45
N LYS A 64 -18.59 -9.69 -4.37
CA LYS A 64 -18.46 -9.51 -5.82
C LYS A 64 -18.39 -8.02 -6.19
N GLN A 65 -19.29 -7.22 -5.63
CA GLN A 65 -19.31 -5.76 -5.84
C GLN A 65 -18.05 -5.11 -5.27
N ALA A 66 -17.60 -5.50 -4.07
CA ALA A 66 -16.38 -4.98 -3.47
C ALA A 66 -15.13 -5.31 -4.32
N LEU A 67 -15.06 -6.49 -4.94
CA LEU A 67 -13.98 -6.83 -5.88
C LEU A 67 -14.01 -5.96 -7.14
N ALA A 68 -15.20 -5.68 -7.69
CA ALA A 68 -15.35 -4.79 -8.83
C ALA A 68 -14.92 -3.36 -8.47
N ALA A 69 -15.37 -2.84 -7.34
CA ALA A 69 -14.98 -1.52 -6.83
C ALA A 69 -13.47 -1.41 -6.59
N LYS A 70 -12.85 -2.43 -5.98
CA LYS A 70 -11.40 -2.51 -5.80
C LYS A 70 -10.66 -2.43 -7.15
N ARG A 71 -11.10 -3.19 -8.15
CA ARG A 71 -10.49 -3.18 -9.49
C ARG A 71 -10.60 -1.80 -10.13
N ALA A 72 -11.79 -1.19 -10.09
CA ALA A 72 -12.03 0.15 -10.62
C ALA A 72 -11.13 1.21 -9.96
N TYR A 73 -10.99 1.17 -8.62
CA TYR A 73 -10.12 2.09 -7.88
C TYR A 73 -8.67 2.06 -8.38
N PHE A 74 -8.08 0.87 -8.51
CA PHE A 74 -6.69 0.74 -8.97
C PHE A 74 -6.52 1.12 -10.45
N GLN A 75 -7.51 0.89 -11.29
CA GLN A 75 -7.49 1.35 -12.69
C GLN A 75 -7.49 2.87 -12.78
N GLN A 76 -8.32 3.55 -11.97
CA GLN A 76 -8.33 5.01 -11.90
C GLN A 76 -6.99 5.55 -11.38
N LEU A 77 -6.40 4.92 -10.37
CA LEU A 77 -5.08 5.30 -9.84
C LEU A 77 -3.99 5.16 -10.91
N ALA A 78 -3.99 4.07 -11.67
CA ALA A 78 -3.05 3.84 -12.77
C ALA A 78 -3.23 4.89 -13.88
N TYR A 79 -4.47 5.20 -14.26
CA TYR A 79 -4.78 6.22 -15.25
C TYR A 79 -4.27 7.61 -14.83
N ARG A 80 -4.55 8.04 -13.59
CA ARG A 80 -4.04 9.30 -13.04
C ARG A 80 -2.51 9.34 -13.02
N SER A 81 -1.88 8.23 -12.66
CA SER A 81 -0.41 8.11 -12.64
C SER A 81 0.21 8.21 -14.03
N SER A 82 -0.42 7.58 -15.04
CA SER A 82 0.00 7.67 -16.44
C SER A 82 -0.02 9.12 -16.93
N ARG A 83 -1.14 9.83 -16.68
CA ARG A 83 -1.26 11.25 -17.05
C ARG A 83 -0.21 12.13 -16.37
N ALA A 84 0.09 11.88 -15.10
CA ALA A 84 1.13 12.64 -14.38
C ALA A 84 2.51 12.47 -15.02
N ARG A 85 2.91 11.24 -15.33
CA ARG A 85 4.19 10.98 -16.01
C ARG A 85 4.23 11.59 -17.41
N GLY A 86 3.13 11.51 -18.18
CA GLY A 86 3.06 12.11 -19.52
C GLY A 86 3.28 13.62 -19.51
N ARG A 87 2.74 14.34 -18.53
CA ARG A 87 2.97 15.80 -18.36
C ARG A 87 4.43 16.14 -18.07
N SER A 88 5.12 15.30 -17.30
CA SER A 88 6.55 15.50 -17.00
C SER A 88 7.45 15.28 -18.22
N HIS A 89 7.08 14.39 -19.14
CA HIS A 89 7.86 14.13 -20.36
C HIS A 89 7.54 15.12 -21.49
N GLY A 90 6.33 15.69 -21.53
CA GLY A 90 5.95 16.73 -22.50
C GLY A 90 6.44 18.14 -22.17
N GLY A 91 6.98 18.37 -20.96
CA GLY A 91 7.51 19.66 -20.52
C GLY A 91 9.02 19.86 -20.71
N ALA A 92 9.75 18.83 -21.17
CA ALA A 92 11.21 18.87 -21.31
C ALA A 92 11.70 19.01 -22.77
N ALA A 93 10.80 19.16 -23.74
CA ALA A 93 11.11 19.30 -25.16
C ALA A 93 10.51 20.58 -25.80
N GLY A 94 10.39 21.65 -25.01
CA GLY A 94 9.76 22.90 -25.44
C GLY A 94 10.23 24.13 -24.67
N GLY A 95 11.54 24.23 -24.43
CA GLY A 95 12.20 25.40 -23.83
C GLY A 95 13.64 25.49 -24.31
#